data_AF-A0A537XX81-F1
#
_entry.id   AF-A0A537XX81-F1
#
_cell.length_a   1.000
_cell.length_b   1.000
_cell.length_c   1.000
_cell.angle_alpha   90.00
_cell.angle_beta   90.00
_cell.angle_gamma   90.00
#
_symmetry.space_group_name_H-M   'P 1'
#
loop_
_entity.id
_entity.type
_entity.pdbx_description
1 polymer ?
#
loop_
_entity_poly.entity_id
_entity_poly.type
_entity_poly.pdbx_seq_one_letter_code
_entity_poly.pdbx_strand_id
1 'polypeptide(L)'
;MGPGGVLRAVTPLALSSGTIAALVVIVVVDLFAITFGLSFVRARRAARVEVGRPGVHVARAEVPAKAPKPVTRREFFRRSLLSSLGVFAAEFGGATLAFLWPNLKGGFGSVITAGKLADIKEFISSNNQPFYYGAGRFYIVAWNGHKSGSVDYAAEGVEAQGIMPLYQRCVHLGCRVPFCQQSQWFECPCHGSKYNRVGEYQLGPAPRGLDRFKVTVTSSGDVMVDTSQIILGPPRGTNTIDEPPQGPFCVAPG
;
A
#
# COMPACT_ATOMS: atom_id res chain seq x y z
N MET A 1 9.70 17.01 -51.39
CA MET A 1 9.42 17.34 -49.97
C MET A 1 8.00 16.86 -49.67
N GLY A 2 7.67 15.81 -48.93
CA GLY A 2 8.31 14.71 -48.20
C GLY A 2 7.11 13.97 -47.56
N PRO A 3 7.03 12.62 -47.52
CA PRO A 3 5.85 11.97 -46.96
C PRO A 3 5.93 11.97 -45.42
N GLY A 4 4.92 12.54 -44.78
CA GLY A 4 4.78 12.59 -43.32
C GLY A 4 4.53 11.21 -42.73
N GLY A 5 5.48 10.71 -41.94
CA GLY A 5 5.36 9.46 -41.21
C GLY A 5 4.33 9.57 -40.08
N VAL A 6 3.34 8.67 -40.11
CA VAL A 6 2.39 8.47 -39.01
C VAL A 6 3.08 7.67 -37.91
N LEU A 7 3.56 8.36 -36.87
CA LEU A 7 4.02 7.73 -35.63
C LEU A 7 2.80 7.17 -34.89
N ARG A 8 2.63 5.84 -34.91
CA ARG A 8 1.70 5.13 -34.03
C ARG A 8 2.21 5.24 -32.59
N ALA A 9 1.44 5.91 -31.73
CA ALA A 9 1.68 5.90 -30.29
C ALA A 9 1.61 4.46 -29.76
N VAL A 10 2.71 3.99 -29.19
CA VAL A 10 2.76 2.70 -28.48
C VAL A 10 2.19 2.94 -27.08
N THR A 11 0.98 2.44 -26.83
CA THR A 11 0.38 2.44 -25.50
C THR A 11 1.18 1.48 -24.60
N PRO A 12 1.67 1.92 -23.42
CA PRO A 12 2.33 1.02 -22.49
C PRO A 12 1.28 0.03 -21.94
N LEU A 13 1.48 -1.27 -22.21
CA LEU A 13 0.67 -2.32 -21.61
C LEU A 13 0.86 -2.28 -20.09
N ALA A 14 -0.18 -1.92 -19.35
CA ALA A 14 -0.20 -2.02 -17.90
C ALA A 14 -0.27 -3.51 -17.51
N LEU A 15 0.89 -4.15 -17.41
CA LEU A 15 1.00 -5.53 -16.91
C LEU A 15 0.55 -5.56 -15.45
N SER A 16 -0.45 -6.38 -15.16
CA SER A 16 -0.89 -6.65 -13.78
C SER A 16 0.25 -7.30 -12.98
N SER A 17 0.24 -7.15 -11.66
CA SER A 17 1.23 -7.79 -10.77
C SER A 17 1.25 -9.32 -10.93
N GLY A 18 0.10 -9.94 -11.23
CA GLY A 18 0.00 -11.37 -11.54
C GLY A 18 0.76 -11.76 -12.81
N THR A 19 0.69 -10.95 -13.87
CA THR A 19 1.44 -11.18 -15.11
C THR A 19 2.95 -11.01 -14.93
N ILE A 20 3.40 -10.04 -14.12
CA ILE A 20 4.83 -9.86 -13.84
C ILE A 20 5.37 -11.06 -13.04
N ALA A 21 4.65 -11.50 -12.01
CA ALA A 21 5.03 -12.67 -11.23
C ALA A 21 5.10 -13.94 -12.09
N ALA A 22 4.12 -14.15 -12.98
CA ALA A 22 4.12 -15.29 -13.91
C ALA A 22 5.32 -15.26 -14.87
N LEU A 23 5.65 -14.09 -15.43
CA LEU A 23 6.81 -13.93 -16.32
C LEU A 23 8.13 -14.20 -15.60
N VAL A 24 8.29 -13.74 -14.36
CA VAL A 24 9.49 -14.01 -13.56
C VAL A 24 9.64 -15.51 -13.30
N VAL A 25 8.56 -16.20 -12.93
CA VAL A 25 8.60 -17.65 -12.70
C VAL A 25 8.97 -18.41 -13.98
N ILE A 26 8.36 -18.05 -15.12
CA ILE A 26 8.68 -18.67 -16.42
C ILE A 26 10.15 -18.48 -16.77
N VAL A 27 10.66 -17.25 -16.66
CA VAL A 27 12.07 -16.96 -16.97
C VAL A 27 13.01 -17.76 -16.06
N VAL A 28 12.72 -17.88 -14.76
CA VAL A 28 13.56 -18.64 -13.82
C VAL A 28 13.53 -20.14 -14.15
N VAL A 29 12.35 -20.69 -14.46
CA VAL A 29 12.21 -22.11 -14.84
C VAL A 29 12.91 -22.41 -16.15
N ASP A 30 12.79 -21.54 -17.15
CA ASP A 30 13.46 -21.69 -18.44
C ASP A 30 14.98 -21.59 -18.31
N LEU A 31 15.49 -20.65 -17.52
CA LEU A 31 16.93 -20.52 -17.27
C LEU A 31 17.49 -21.76 -16.57
N PHE A 32 16.75 -22.32 -15.62
CA PHE A 32 17.10 -23.58 -14.97
C PHE A 32 17.11 -24.75 -15.95
N ALA A 33 16.06 -24.89 -16.77
CA ALA A 33 15.97 -25.97 -17.77
C ALA A 33 17.08 -25.89 -18.82
N ILE A 34 17.42 -24.68 -19.29
CA ILE A 34 18.51 -24.45 -20.26
C ILE A 34 19.86 -24.77 -19.64
N THR A 35 20.16 -24.26 -18.45
CA THR A 35 21.46 -24.49 -17.79
C THR A 35 21.65 -25.96 -17.41
N PHE A 36 20.59 -26.62 -16.93
CA PHE A 36 20.59 -28.05 -16.65
C PHE A 36 20.76 -28.88 -17.92
N GLY A 37 19.99 -28.58 -18.98
CA GLY A 37 20.06 -29.27 -20.27
C GLY A 37 21.43 -29.14 -20.94
N LEU A 38 22.01 -27.94 -20.97
CA LEU A 38 23.36 -27.72 -21.52
C LEU A 38 24.43 -28.47 -20.71
N SER A 39 24.33 -28.46 -19.38
CA SER A 39 25.23 -29.20 -18.51
C SER A 39 25.14 -30.71 -18.75
N PHE A 40 23.92 -31.23 -18.94
CA PHE A 40 23.66 -32.63 -19.21
C PHE A 40 24.14 -33.08 -20.60
N VAL A 41 23.92 -32.26 -21.65
CA VAL A 41 24.43 -32.52 -23.00
C VAL A 41 25.95 -32.51 -23.02
N ARG A 42 26.58 -31.56 -22.31
CA ARG A 42 28.05 -31.50 -22.19
C ARG A 42 28.61 -32.72 -21.48
N ALA A 43 27.97 -33.16 -20.39
CA ALA A 43 28.34 -34.39 -19.68
C ALA A 43 28.20 -35.64 -20.59
N ARG A 44 27.11 -35.76 -21.37
CA ARG A 44 26.93 -36.88 -22.30
C ARG A 44 27.90 -36.87 -23.49
N ARG A 45 28.26 -35.70 -24.01
CA ARG A 45 29.26 -35.57 -25.08
C ARG A 45 30.65 -35.97 -24.59
N ALA A 46 31.02 -35.58 -23.37
CA ALA A 46 32.28 -36.01 -22.75
C ALA A 46 32.34 -37.54 -22.60
N ALA A 47 31.24 -38.18 -22.17
CA ALA A 47 31.17 -39.64 -22.04
C ALA A 47 31.17 -40.40 -23.38
N ARG A 48 30.74 -39.79 -24.50
CA ARG A 48 30.74 -40.44 -25.82
C ARG A 48 32.10 -40.40 -26.54
N VAL A 49 32.96 -39.44 -26.23
CA VAL A 49 34.29 -39.32 -26.85
C VAL A 49 35.22 -40.46 -26.38
N GLU A 50 34.99 -41.03 -25.19
CA GLU A 50 35.79 -42.15 -24.68
C GLU A 50 35.54 -43.50 -25.37
N VAL A 51 34.47 -43.67 -26.16
CA VAL A 51 34.00 -45.01 -26.61
C VAL A 51 34.14 -45.26 -28.13
N GLY A 52 34.71 -44.35 -28.94
CA GLY A 52 34.68 -44.48 -30.41
C GLY A 52 35.92 -44.10 -31.21
N ARG A 53 36.84 -45.06 -31.44
CA ARG A 53 37.49 -45.46 -32.73
C ARG A 53 38.94 -45.96 -32.55
N PRO A 54 39.31 -47.11 -33.14
CA PRO A 54 40.71 -47.42 -33.44
C PRO A 54 41.10 -46.77 -34.78
N GLY A 55 42.10 -45.88 -34.79
CA GLY A 55 42.68 -45.36 -36.03
C GLY A 55 43.46 -44.05 -35.90
N VAL A 56 44.79 -44.16 -35.95
CA VAL A 56 45.84 -43.21 -36.38
C VAL A 56 45.68 -41.73 -35.95
N HIS A 57 46.45 -41.32 -34.94
CA HIS A 57 46.62 -39.93 -34.53
C HIS A 57 47.93 -39.34 -35.08
N VAL A 58 47.83 -38.34 -35.95
CA VAL A 58 48.91 -37.38 -36.20
C VAL A 58 48.96 -36.45 -34.99
N ALA A 59 50.07 -36.47 -34.25
CA ALA A 59 50.25 -35.72 -33.02
C ALA A 59 50.39 -34.22 -33.31
N ARG A 60 49.26 -33.50 -33.31
CA ARG A 60 49.27 -32.08 -32.95
C ARG A 60 49.39 -32.04 -31.43
N ALA A 61 50.47 -31.46 -30.91
CA ALA A 61 50.63 -31.25 -29.48
C ALA A 61 49.54 -30.28 -28.99
N GLU A 62 48.42 -30.83 -28.54
CA GLU A 62 47.45 -30.13 -27.72
C GLU A 62 48.16 -29.75 -26.42
N VAL A 63 48.22 -28.45 -26.13
CA VAL A 63 48.63 -27.97 -24.81
C VAL A 63 47.73 -28.69 -23.80
N PRO A 64 48.30 -29.49 -22.87
CA PRO A 64 47.48 -30.28 -21.97
C PRO A 64 46.61 -29.33 -21.16
N ALA A 65 45.28 -29.47 -21.33
CA ALA A 65 44.32 -28.73 -20.54
C ALA A 65 44.62 -29.00 -19.07
N LYS A 66 44.92 -27.94 -18.32
CA LYS A 66 45.33 -28.00 -16.91
C LYS A 66 44.30 -28.82 -16.14
N ALA A 67 44.70 -29.98 -15.61
CA ALA A 67 43.82 -30.87 -14.88
C ALA A 67 43.14 -30.10 -13.73
N PRO A 68 41.81 -30.23 -13.55
CA PRO A 68 41.10 -29.54 -12.49
C PRO A 68 41.67 -29.97 -11.13
N LYS A 69 41.97 -29.00 -10.26
CA LYS A 69 42.48 -29.30 -8.92
C LYS A 69 41.43 -30.09 -8.13
N PRO A 70 41.81 -31.20 -7.46
CA PRO A 70 40.87 -31.97 -6.65
C PRO A 70 40.42 -31.15 -5.44
N VAL A 71 39.11 -31.11 -5.20
CA VAL A 71 38.51 -30.38 -4.06
C VAL A 71 38.71 -31.20 -2.79
N THR A 72 39.27 -30.59 -1.74
CA THR A 72 39.45 -31.27 -0.45
C THR A 72 38.11 -31.39 0.30
N ARG A 73 37.97 -32.37 1.20
CA ARG A 73 36.77 -32.51 2.06
C ARG A 73 36.43 -31.22 2.81
N ARG A 74 37.45 -30.56 3.38
CA ARG A 74 37.30 -29.30 4.11
C ARG A 74 36.81 -28.17 3.19
N GLU A 75 37.33 -28.10 1.97
CA GLU A 75 36.92 -27.10 0.99
C GLU A 75 35.49 -27.34 0.50
N PHE A 76 35.09 -28.60 0.29
CA PHE A 76 33.72 -28.97 0.00
C PHE A 76 32.77 -28.48 1.10
N PHE A 77 32.99 -28.86 2.36
CA PHE A 77 32.10 -28.46 3.46
C PHE A 77 32.05 -26.94 3.67
N ARG A 78 33.19 -26.24 3.58
CA ARG A 78 33.24 -24.77 3.69
C ARG A 78 32.47 -24.09 2.56
N ARG A 79 32.63 -24.55 1.32
CA ARG A 79 31.90 -24.01 0.17
C ARG A 79 30.41 -24.28 0.27
N SER A 80 30.02 -25.50 0.65
CA SER A 80 28.62 -25.86 0.86
C SER A 80 27.96 -25.00 1.93
N LEU A 81 28.60 -24.85 3.09
CA LEU A 81 28.07 -24.01 4.18
C LEU A 81 27.95 -22.53 3.78
N LEU A 82 28.98 -21.97 3.14
CA LEU A 82 28.92 -20.56 2.70
C LEU A 82 27.88 -20.37 1.59
N SER A 83 27.72 -21.35 0.69
CA SER A 83 26.70 -21.28 -0.36
C SER A 83 25.29 -21.36 0.21
N SER A 84 25.04 -22.26 1.17
CA SER A 84 23.71 -22.39 1.78
C SER A 84 23.36 -21.15 2.60
N LEU A 85 24.33 -20.59 3.33
CA LEU A 85 24.12 -19.34 4.07
C LEU A 85 23.88 -18.15 3.12
N GLY A 86 24.59 -18.10 1.99
CA GLY A 86 24.39 -17.07 0.96
C GLY A 86 23.01 -17.13 0.32
N VAL A 87 22.54 -18.32 -0.05
CA VAL A 87 21.19 -18.52 -0.59
C VAL A 87 20.13 -18.13 0.45
N PHE A 88 20.27 -18.60 1.69
CA PHE A 88 19.34 -18.24 2.76
C PHE A 88 19.29 -16.72 3.00
N ALA A 89 20.45 -16.06 3.06
CA ALA A 89 20.50 -14.61 3.26
C ALA A 89 19.85 -13.85 2.10
N ALA A 90 20.02 -14.32 0.87
CA ALA A 90 19.38 -13.73 -0.30
C ALA A 90 17.86 -13.92 -0.28
N GLU A 91 17.38 -15.12 0.07
CA GLU A 91 15.95 -15.41 0.20
C GLU A 91 15.30 -14.60 1.32
N PHE A 92 15.91 -14.60 2.51
CA PHE A 92 15.42 -13.83 3.65
C PHE A 92 15.44 -12.32 3.39
N GLY A 93 16.53 -11.81 2.80
CA GLY A 93 16.65 -10.41 2.40
C GLY A 93 15.60 -10.03 1.35
N GLY A 94 15.42 -10.87 0.33
CA GLY A 94 14.40 -10.69 -0.70
C GLY A 94 12.98 -10.70 -0.14
N ALA A 95 12.65 -11.65 0.74
CA ALA A 95 11.36 -11.74 1.39
C ALA A 95 11.09 -10.54 2.31
N THR A 96 12.11 -10.07 3.05
CA THR A 96 12.00 -8.88 3.92
C THR A 96 11.72 -7.63 3.09
N LEU A 97 12.44 -7.45 1.97
CA LEU A 97 12.19 -6.33 1.06
C LEU A 97 10.80 -6.41 0.43
N ALA A 98 10.38 -7.59 -0.02
CA ALA A 98 9.05 -7.79 -0.58
C ALA A 98 7.94 -7.50 0.45
N PHE A 99 8.14 -7.87 1.71
CA PHE A 99 7.21 -7.59 2.80
C PHE A 99 7.14 -6.10 3.15
N LEU A 100 8.27 -5.40 3.14
CA LEU A 100 8.34 -3.96 3.42
C LEU A 100 7.91 -3.09 2.22
N TRP A 101 7.80 -3.66 1.02
CA TRP A 101 7.43 -2.89 -0.16
C TRP A 101 5.98 -2.41 -0.06
N PRO A 102 5.72 -1.10 -0.22
CA PRO A 102 4.39 -0.56 -0.03
C PRO A 102 3.43 -1.09 -1.10
N ASN A 103 2.25 -1.55 -0.67
CA ASN A 103 1.18 -1.90 -1.58
C ASN A 103 0.45 -0.60 -2.00
N LEU A 104 0.75 -0.10 -3.20
CA LEU A 104 0.19 1.15 -3.73
C LEU A 104 -1.25 0.99 -4.26
N LYS A 105 -1.84 -0.21 -4.19
CA LYS A 105 -3.18 -0.50 -4.70
C LYS A 105 -4.03 -1.15 -3.61
N GLY A 106 -5.04 -0.41 -3.16
CA GLY A 106 -6.00 -0.85 -2.15
C GLY A 106 -5.49 -0.65 -0.72
N GLY A 107 -6.39 -0.20 0.16
CA GLY A 107 -6.07 0.10 1.56
C GLY A 107 -5.71 1.57 1.81
N PHE A 108 -5.30 1.87 3.05
CA PHE A 108 -4.95 3.22 3.49
C PHE A 108 -3.76 3.76 2.68
N GLY A 109 -3.89 4.99 2.18
CA GLY A 109 -2.97 5.58 1.21
C GLY A 109 -3.42 5.48 -0.24
N SER A 110 -4.64 4.98 -0.49
CA SER A 110 -5.26 4.92 -1.81
C SER A 110 -6.74 5.34 -1.74
N VAL A 111 -7.42 5.34 -2.88
CA VAL A 111 -8.88 5.56 -2.93
C VAL A 111 -9.59 4.28 -2.50
N ILE A 112 -10.43 4.37 -1.47
CA ILE A 112 -11.15 3.24 -0.88
C ILE A 112 -12.65 3.44 -1.02
N THR A 113 -13.37 2.37 -1.39
CA THR A 113 -14.83 2.35 -1.41
C THR A 113 -15.36 2.02 -0.01
N ALA A 114 -16.01 2.98 0.64
CA ALA A 114 -16.54 2.85 1.99
C ALA A 114 -17.89 2.12 2.07
N GLY A 115 -18.62 2.04 0.94
CA GLY A 115 -19.95 1.43 0.85
C GLY A 115 -20.92 2.29 0.05
N LYS A 116 -22.22 1.96 0.11
CA LYS A 116 -23.28 2.74 -0.52
C LYS A 116 -23.67 3.95 0.33
N LEU A 117 -23.92 5.09 -0.31
CA LEU A 117 -24.30 6.33 0.37
C LEU A 117 -25.61 6.17 1.17
N ALA A 118 -26.58 5.46 0.62
CA ALA A 118 -27.88 5.24 1.28
C ALA A 118 -27.71 4.49 2.61
N ASP A 119 -26.98 3.37 2.60
CA ASP A 119 -26.72 2.56 3.79
C ASP A 119 -25.94 3.33 4.85
N ILE A 120 -24.95 4.14 4.43
CA ILE A 120 -24.16 4.97 5.34
C ILE A 120 -25.05 6.05 5.99
N LYS A 121 -25.90 6.73 5.21
CA LYS A 121 -26.82 7.74 5.75
C LYS A 121 -27.84 7.13 6.69
N GLU A 122 -28.41 5.99 6.32
CA GLU A 122 -29.36 5.24 7.14
C GLU A 122 -28.74 4.78 8.47
N PHE A 123 -27.49 4.31 8.44
CA PHE A 123 -26.76 3.97 9.66
C PHE A 123 -26.61 5.19 10.58
N ILE A 124 -26.22 6.35 10.02
CA ILE A 124 -25.99 7.57 10.78
C ILE A 124 -27.29 8.07 11.42
N SER A 125 -28.40 8.10 10.66
CA SER A 125 -29.69 8.54 11.16
C SER A 125 -30.29 7.59 12.20
N SER A 126 -30.23 6.28 11.97
CA SER A 126 -30.83 5.29 12.87
C SER A 126 -30.09 5.14 14.19
N ASN A 127 -28.76 5.26 14.18
CA ASN A 127 -27.94 5.04 15.39
C ASN A 127 -27.51 6.34 16.07
N ASN A 128 -27.77 7.51 15.47
CA ASN A 128 -27.34 8.82 15.95
C ASN A 128 -25.83 8.84 16.29
N GLN A 129 -25.02 8.32 15.36
CA GLN A 129 -23.56 8.23 15.48
C GLN A 129 -22.92 8.17 14.09
N PRO A 130 -21.65 8.59 13.93
CA PRO A 130 -20.96 8.52 12.66
C PRO A 130 -20.66 7.08 12.23
N PHE A 131 -20.64 6.85 10.92
CA PHE A 131 -20.29 5.54 10.37
C PHE A 131 -18.78 5.34 10.40
N TYR A 132 -18.31 4.31 11.10
CA TYR A 132 -16.88 4.02 11.23
C TYR A 132 -16.40 3.04 10.16
N TYR A 133 -15.38 3.42 9.40
CA TYR A 133 -14.77 2.55 8.40
C TYR A 133 -13.31 2.22 8.77
N GLY A 134 -13.11 1.06 9.40
CA GLY A 134 -11.84 0.66 10.01
C GLY A 134 -10.67 0.52 9.03
N ALA A 135 -10.90 -0.01 7.82
CA ALA A 135 -9.85 -0.21 6.82
C ALA A 135 -9.26 1.13 6.32
N GLY A 136 -10.07 2.20 6.32
CA GLY A 136 -9.65 3.56 5.96
C GLY A 136 -9.29 4.44 7.16
N ARG A 137 -9.51 3.96 8.39
CA ARG A 137 -9.22 4.68 9.64
C ARG A 137 -9.93 6.03 9.74
N PHE A 138 -11.17 6.12 9.25
CA PHE A 138 -11.95 7.35 9.28
C PHE A 138 -13.39 7.10 9.75
N TYR A 139 -14.03 8.18 10.16
CA TYR A 139 -15.47 8.26 10.42
C TYR A 139 -16.13 9.03 9.29
N ILE A 140 -17.28 8.58 8.81
CA ILE A 140 -18.14 9.37 7.93
C ILE A 140 -19.20 10.03 8.81
N VAL A 141 -19.23 11.36 8.80
CA VAL A 141 -20.23 12.17 9.49
C VAL A 141 -21.24 12.72 8.49
N ALA A 142 -22.47 12.95 8.95
CA ALA A 142 -23.41 13.78 8.21
C ALA A 142 -22.98 15.25 8.33
N TRP A 143 -23.00 15.98 7.22
CA TRP A 143 -22.69 17.40 7.18
C TRP A 143 -23.84 18.18 6.54
N ASN A 144 -24.25 19.24 7.22
CA ASN A 144 -25.33 20.16 6.86
C ASN A 144 -25.00 21.57 7.37
N GLY A 145 -23.70 21.89 7.46
CA GLY A 145 -23.21 23.17 7.94
C GLY A 145 -23.21 24.24 6.84
N HIS A 146 -22.68 25.41 7.20
CA HIS A 146 -22.49 26.54 6.30
C HIS A 146 -21.00 26.94 6.26
N LYS A 147 -20.63 27.84 5.34
CA LYS A 147 -19.26 28.35 5.27
C LYS A 147 -18.98 29.22 6.50
N SER A 148 -17.79 29.08 7.10
CA SER A 148 -17.40 29.83 8.30
C SER A 148 -16.02 30.46 8.07
N GLY A 149 -15.97 31.78 7.98
CA GLY A 149 -14.75 32.52 7.65
C GLY A 149 -14.17 32.07 6.30
N SER A 150 -12.93 31.58 6.32
CA SER A 150 -12.23 31.07 5.13
C SER A 150 -12.48 29.57 4.85
N VAL A 151 -13.29 28.89 5.67
CA VAL A 151 -13.49 27.44 5.59
C VAL A 151 -14.72 27.12 4.76
N ASP A 152 -14.52 26.34 3.70
CA ASP A 152 -15.55 25.90 2.76
C ASP A 152 -15.31 24.43 2.38
N TYR A 153 -15.91 23.53 3.14
CA TYR A 153 -15.66 22.09 3.00
C TYR A 153 -16.09 21.51 1.64
N ALA A 154 -17.11 22.08 1.01
CA ALA A 154 -17.53 21.67 -0.33
C ALA A 154 -16.47 22.07 -1.36
N ALA A 155 -15.94 23.30 -1.28
CA ALA A 155 -14.87 23.76 -2.17
C ALA A 155 -13.54 23.02 -1.94
N GLU A 156 -13.26 22.58 -0.72
CA GLU A 156 -12.10 21.76 -0.38
C GLU A 156 -12.23 20.29 -0.87
N GLY A 157 -13.43 19.88 -1.31
CA GLY A 157 -13.71 18.51 -1.76
C GLY A 157 -13.68 17.46 -0.64
N VAL A 158 -13.79 17.91 0.62
CA VAL A 158 -13.85 17.05 1.82
C VAL A 158 -15.31 16.74 2.20
N GLU A 159 -16.25 17.24 1.42
CA GLU A 159 -17.68 17.00 1.55
C GLU A 159 -18.29 16.62 0.19
N ALA A 160 -19.21 15.67 0.20
CA ALA A 160 -20.03 15.35 -0.96
C ALA A 160 -21.40 14.83 -0.52
N GLN A 161 -22.47 15.40 -1.08
CA GLN A 161 -23.85 14.96 -0.85
C GLN A 161 -24.25 14.87 0.64
N GLY A 162 -23.76 15.78 1.47
CA GLY A 162 -24.05 15.87 2.91
C GLY A 162 -23.30 14.86 3.76
N ILE A 163 -22.21 14.28 3.27
CA ILE A 163 -21.33 13.41 4.05
C ILE A 163 -19.88 13.88 3.97
N MET A 164 -19.12 13.53 5.00
CA MET A 164 -17.75 14.01 5.17
C MET A 164 -16.90 13.00 5.94
N PRO A 165 -15.77 12.53 5.38
CA PRO A 165 -14.87 11.62 6.07
C PRO A 165 -13.87 12.39 6.95
N LEU A 166 -13.93 12.15 8.26
CA LEU A 166 -13.00 12.65 9.27
C LEU A 166 -11.95 11.60 9.60
N TYR A 167 -10.68 11.97 9.57
CA TYR A 167 -9.61 11.09 9.99
C TYR A 167 -9.70 10.83 11.50
N GLN A 168 -9.68 9.57 11.93
CA GLN A 168 -9.82 9.19 13.34
C GLN A 168 -8.65 9.63 14.24
N ARG A 169 -7.64 10.31 13.68
CA ARG A 169 -6.38 10.63 14.34
C ARG A 169 -6.43 12.01 14.97
N CYS A 170 -6.16 12.07 16.26
CA CYS A 170 -6.03 13.33 17.00
C CYS A 170 -4.86 14.13 16.44
N VAL A 171 -5.10 15.40 16.14
CA VAL A 171 -4.09 16.31 15.58
C VAL A 171 -3.16 16.90 16.65
N HIS A 172 -3.33 16.50 17.92
CA HIS A 172 -2.38 16.76 18.99
C HIS A 172 -1.13 15.87 18.84
N LEU A 173 -1.26 14.57 19.18
CA LEU A 173 -0.14 13.60 19.21
C LEU A 173 -0.49 12.25 18.55
N GLY A 174 -1.59 12.17 17.79
CA GLY A 174 -1.88 11.01 16.95
C GLY A 174 -2.73 9.90 17.56
N CYS A 175 -3.21 10.03 18.80
CA CYS A 175 -4.16 9.07 19.39
C CYS A 175 -5.43 8.91 18.54
N ARG A 176 -6.08 7.75 18.60
CA ARG A 176 -7.43 7.58 18.03
C ARG A 176 -8.44 8.41 18.83
N VAL A 177 -9.35 9.10 18.13
CA VAL A 177 -10.42 9.91 18.72
C VAL A 177 -11.75 9.17 18.58
N PRO A 178 -12.28 8.57 19.66
CA PRO A 178 -13.62 7.97 19.63
C PRO A 178 -14.73 9.04 19.56
N PHE A 179 -15.90 8.62 19.09
CA PHE A 179 -17.13 9.40 19.17
C PHE A 179 -17.84 9.15 20.49
N CYS A 180 -18.27 10.21 21.16
CA CYS A 180 -19.04 10.15 22.39
C CYS A 180 -20.53 10.30 22.07
N GLN A 181 -21.32 9.26 22.33
CA GLN A 181 -22.75 9.29 22.01
C GLN A 181 -23.56 10.24 22.91
N GLN A 182 -23.07 10.55 24.10
CA GLN A 182 -23.74 11.43 25.05
C GLN A 182 -23.60 12.91 24.67
N SER A 183 -22.38 13.37 24.43
CA SER A 183 -22.10 14.75 24.00
C SER A 183 -22.32 14.95 22.49
N GLN A 184 -22.38 13.86 21.72
CA GLN A 184 -22.39 13.83 20.25
C GLN A 184 -21.11 14.44 19.64
N TRP A 185 -20.02 14.43 20.40
CA TRP A 185 -18.74 15.02 20.02
C TRP A 185 -17.65 13.95 19.92
N PHE A 186 -16.57 14.27 19.22
CA PHE A 186 -15.36 13.45 19.21
C PHE A 186 -14.45 13.84 20.37
N GLU A 187 -14.10 12.88 21.22
CA GLU A 187 -13.37 13.15 22.47
C GLU A 187 -12.12 12.29 22.57
N CYS A 188 -10.95 12.94 22.61
CA CYS A 188 -9.67 12.24 22.68
C CYS A 188 -9.31 11.91 24.13
N PRO A 189 -9.18 10.61 24.50
CA PRO A 189 -8.93 10.20 25.88
C PRO A 189 -7.51 10.49 26.36
N CYS A 190 -6.57 10.78 25.46
CA CYS A 190 -5.16 10.93 25.82
C CYS A 190 -4.87 12.23 26.58
N HIS A 191 -5.43 13.36 26.11
CA HIS A 191 -5.15 14.70 26.68
C HIS A 191 -6.40 15.60 26.64
N GLY A 192 -7.59 15.01 26.53
CA GLY A 192 -8.86 15.73 26.62
C GLY A 192 -9.22 16.65 25.46
N SER A 193 -8.57 16.56 24.28
CA SER A 193 -8.99 17.34 23.10
C SER A 193 -10.39 16.92 22.65
N LYS A 194 -11.28 17.90 22.43
CA LYS A 194 -12.68 17.67 22.03
C LYS A 194 -12.98 18.41 20.74
N TYR A 195 -13.73 17.76 19.87
CA TYR A 195 -14.16 18.27 18.59
C TYR A 195 -15.67 18.07 18.45
N ASN A 196 -16.38 19.01 17.82
CA ASN A 196 -17.82 18.86 17.60
C ASN A 196 -18.13 17.69 16.63
N ARG A 197 -19.41 17.44 16.33
CA ARG A 197 -19.80 16.29 15.49
C ARG A 197 -19.24 16.29 14.08
N VAL A 198 -18.74 17.44 13.59
CA VAL A 198 -18.08 17.56 12.27
C VAL A 198 -16.56 17.69 12.39
N GLY A 199 -15.99 17.44 13.57
CA GLY A 199 -14.54 17.40 13.79
C GLY A 199 -13.88 18.78 13.91
N GLU A 200 -14.64 19.85 14.15
CA GLU A 200 -14.06 21.17 14.44
C GLU A 200 -13.62 21.25 15.88
N TYR A 201 -12.47 21.87 16.13
CA TYR A 201 -11.91 21.99 17.46
C TYR A 201 -12.82 22.80 18.39
N GLN A 202 -13.01 22.30 19.62
CA GLN A 202 -13.76 22.99 20.67
C GLN A 202 -12.95 23.18 21.95
N LEU A 203 -12.26 22.14 22.44
CA LEU A 203 -11.53 22.18 23.72
C LEU A 203 -10.23 21.38 23.69
N GLY A 204 -9.32 21.67 24.62
CA GLY A 204 -8.08 20.91 24.89
C GLY A 204 -6.85 21.35 24.07
N PRO A 205 -5.76 20.56 24.08
CA PRO A 205 -4.47 21.01 23.54
C PRO A 205 -4.32 20.95 22.02
N ALA A 206 -5.18 20.21 21.29
CA ALA A 206 -5.08 20.06 19.84
C ALA A 206 -5.05 21.41 19.09
N PRO A 207 -4.07 21.68 18.20
CA PRO A 207 -3.85 23.01 17.63
C PRO A 207 -4.90 23.46 16.60
N ARG A 208 -5.79 22.56 16.15
CA ARG A 208 -6.79 22.77 15.09
C ARG A 208 -7.84 21.65 15.11
N GLY A 209 -8.81 21.69 14.20
CA GLY A 209 -9.80 20.61 14.00
C GLY A 209 -9.19 19.33 13.41
N LEU A 210 -9.98 18.26 13.40
CA LEU A 210 -9.59 16.95 12.85
C LEU A 210 -9.29 17.04 11.35
N ASP A 211 -8.27 16.27 10.95
CA ASP A 211 -7.92 16.03 9.56
C ASP A 211 -9.06 15.35 8.79
N ARG A 212 -9.08 15.55 7.47
CA ARG A 212 -10.15 15.09 6.58
C ARG A 212 -9.57 14.40 5.36
N PHE A 213 -10.42 13.66 4.67
CA PHE A 213 -10.09 13.05 3.40
C PHE A 213 -10.98 13.63 2.29
N LYS A 214 -10.49 13.58 1.05
CA LYS A 214 -11.35 13.88 -0.09
C LYS A 214 -12.39 12.79 -0.25
N VAL A 215 -13.60 13.18 -0.63
CA VAL A 215 -14.70 12.26 -0.87
C VAL A 215 -15.33 12.52 -2.21
N THR A 216 -15.75 11.45 -2.87
CA THR A 216 -16.53 11.51 -4.10
C THR A 216 -17.59 10.43 -4.02
N VAL A 217 -18.80 10.77 -4.48
CA VAL A 217 -19.89 9.80 -4.60
C VAL A 217 -20.11 9.53 -6.09
N THR A 218 -20.01 8.28 -6.49
CA THR A 218 -20.24 7.87 -7.88
C THR A 218 -21.73 7.97 -8.24
N SER A 219 -22.04 7.94 -9.54
CA SER A 219 -23.43 7.87 -10.02
C SER A 219 -24.16 6.60 -9.56
N SER A 220 -23.42 5.51 -9.27
CA SER A 220 -23.94 4.27 -8.67
C SER A 220 -24.16 4.36 -7.16
N GLY A 221 -23.89 5.52 -6.55
CA GLY A 221 -24.05 5.77 -5.12
C GLY A 221 -22.94 5.19 -4.23
N ASP A 222 -21.80 4.83 -4.80
CA ASP A 222 -20.65 4.34 -4.03
C ASP A 222 -19.85 5.52 -3.47
N VAL A 223 -19.59 5.48 -2.16
CA VAL A 223 -18.78 6.49 -1.47
C VAL A 223 -17.30 6.11 -1.61
N MET A 224 -16.56 6.90 -2.37
CA MET A 224 -15.12 6.77 -2.56
C MET A 224 -14.40 7.82 -1.73
N VAL A 225 -13.49 7.37 -0.86
CA VAL A 225 -12.69 8.24 0.01
C VAL A 225 -11.22 8.10 -0.37
N ASP A 226 -10.58 9.21 -0.73
CA ASP A 226 -9.15 9.24 -1.05
C ASP A 226 -8.33 9.44 0.22
N THR A 227 -7.70 8.36 0.67
CA THR A 227 -6.83 8.36 1.87
C THR A 227 -5.35 8.63 1.54
N SER A 228 -5.01 8.86 0.26
CA SER A 228 -3.64 9.19 -0.16
C SER A 228 -3.25 10.63 0.20
N GLN A 229 -4.24 11.53 0.34
CA GLN A 229 -4.05 12.92 0.69
C GLN A 229 -4.81 13.26 1.97
N ILE A 230 -4.08 13.63 3.02
CA ILE A 230 -4.66 14.15 4.26
C ILE A 230 -4.87 15.65 4.08
N ILE A 231 -6.12 16.11 4.13
CA ILE A 231 -6.45 17.53 4.17
C ILE A 231 -6.43 17.98 5.63
N LEU A 232 -5.66 19.03 5.92
CA LEU A 232 -5.53 19.53 7.28
C LEU A 232 -6.87 20.08 7.76
N GLY A 233 -7.20 19.75 9.01
CA GLY A 233 -8.40 20.24 9.65
C GLY A 233 -8.43 21.76 9.82
N PRO A 234 -9.63 22.33 10.00
CA PRO A 234 -9.86 23.77 10.05
C PRO A 234 -9.18 24.43 11.28
N PRO A 235 -8.84 25.73 11.21
CA PRO A 235 -8.24 26.44 12.34
C PRO A 235 -9.19 26.51 13.55
N ARG A 236 -8.64 26.77 14.75
CA ARG A 236 -9.44 26.98 15.95
C ARG A 236 -10.39 28.16 15.78
N GLY A 237 -11.59 28.06 16.37
CA GLY A 237 -12.65 29.06 16.21
C GLY A 237 -13.54 28.84 14.99
N THR A 238 -13.21 27.88 14.12
CA THR A 238 -14.13 27.45 13.06
C THR A 238 -15.34 26.77 13.70
N ASN A 239 -16.52 27.25 13.32
CA ASN A 239 -17.79 26.67 13.72
C ASN A 239 -18.75 26.78 12.53
N THR A 240 -19.03 25.66 11.88
CA THR A 240 -19.89 25.60 10.68
C THR A 240 -21.28 25.05 10.95
N ILE A 241 -21.51 24.51 12.15
CA ILE A 241 -22.78 23.87 12.52
C ILE A 241 -23.50 24.59 13.65
N ASP A 242 -22.82 25.44 14.43
CA ASP A 242 -23.39 26.18 15.57
C ASP A 242 -24.09 25.30 16.62
N GLU A 243 -23.62 24.06 16.78
CA GLU A 243 -24.21 23.09 17.69
C GLU A 243 -23.36 22.91 18.97
N PRO A 244 -23.92 23.22 20.16
CA PRO A 244 -23.29 22.88 21.44
C PRO A 244 -23.28 21.36 21.68
N PRO A 245 -22.53 20.84 22.68
CA PRO A 245 -22.61 19.42 23.02
C PRO A 245 -24.02 19.08 23.50
N GLN A 246 -24.55 17.94 23.06
CA GLN A 246 -25.94 17.55 23.37
C GLN A 246 -26.09 16.98 24.79
N GLY A 247 -24.98 16.64 25.44
CA GLY A 247 -24.96 15.98 26.74
C GLY A 247 -23.57 16.02 27.39
N PRO A 248 -23.40 15.31 28.51
CA PRO A 248 -22.13 15.29 29.24
C PRO A 248 -21.02 14.66 28.41
N PHE A 249 -19.79 15.11 28.67
CA PHE A 249 -18.60 14.56 28.02
C PHE A 249 -18.30 13.14 28.50
N CYS A 250 -17.90 12.27 27.58
CA CYS A 250 -17.45 10.90 27.88
C CYS A 250 -16.07 10.88 28.55
N VAL A 251 -15.24 11.88 28.25
CA VAL A 251 -13.86 12.01 28.74
C VAL A 251 -13.78 13.25 29.62
N ALA A 252 -13.35 13.05 30.87
CA ALA A 252 -13.10 14.13 31.81
C ALA A 252 -12.13 15.19 31.21
N PRO A 253 -12.27 16.47 31.58
CA PRO A 253 -11.22 17.46 31.28
C PRO A 253 -9.92 16.99 31.96
N GLY A 254 -8.85 16.89 31.17
CA GLY A 254 -7.51 16.55 31.65
C GLY A 254 -6.77 17.77 32.16
#